data_AF-A0A9E5I614-F1
#
_entry.id   AF-A0A9E5I614-F1
#
_cell.length_a   1.000
_cell.length_b   1.000
_cell.length_c   1.000
_cell.angle_alpha   90.00
_cell.angle_beta   90.00
_cell.angle_gamma   90.00
#
_symmetry.space_group_name_H-M   'P 1'
#
loop_
_entity.id
_entity.type
_entity.pdbx_description
1 polymer ?
#
loop_
_entity_poly.entity_id
_entity_poly.type
_entity_poly.pdbx_seq_one_letter_code
_entity_poly.pdbx_strand_id
1 'polypeptide(L)'
;MKIKYLSSPNYIFCNKRRKIHSIVIHYTGMRSLQSAVERLISKKYEVSSHYLIGRTGKILQLVKDNNIAWHAGISNWFNFKNLNKTSIGIELENKGHQYGYQNF
;
A
#
# COMPACT_ATOMS: atom_id res chain seq x y z
N MET A 1 3.19 -5.06 -19.15
CA MET A 1 3.10 -5.38 -17.71
C MET A 1 1.63 -5.49 -17.31
N LYS A 2 1.22 -6.53 -16.55
CA LYS A 2 -0.19 -6.77 -16.19
C LYS A 2 -0.44 -6.44 -14.72
N ILE A 3 -1.32 -5.48 -14.45
CA ILE A 3 -1.75 -5.10 -13.10
C ILE A 3 -3.13 -5.73 -12.84
N LYS A 4 -3.28 -6.47 -11.75
CA LYS A 4 -4.58 -7.02 -11.35
C LYS A 4 -5.23 -6.12 -10.30
N TYR A 5 -6.45 -5.68 -10.57
CA TYR A 5 -7.23 -4.92 -9.58
C TYR A 5 -7.87 -5.88 -8.56
N LEU A 6 -7.72 -5.57 -7.27
CA LEU A 6 -8.33 -6.29 -6.15
C LEU A 6 -8.74 -5.27 -5.09
N SER A 7 -10.00 -4.83 -5.13
CA SER A 7 -10.43 -3.68 -4.33
C SER A 7 -10.30 -3.93 -2.82
N SER A 8 -9.55 -3.06 -2.14
CA SER A 8 -9.65 -2.88 -0.69
C SER A 8 -10.86 -1.98 -0.37
N PRO A 9 -11.57 -2.22 0.75
CA PRO A 9 -12.59 -1.31 1.25
C PRO A 9 -12.00 -0.14 2.07
N ASN A 10 -10.71 -0.18 2.39
CA ASN A 10 -10.05 0.74 3.31
C ASN A 10 -9.48 1.94 2.55
N TYR A 11 -10.32 2.88 2.11
CA TYR A 11 -9.87 4.09 1.43
C TYR A 11 -10.88 5.22 1.60
N ILE A 12 -10.43 6.45 1.36
CA ILE A 12 -11.34 7.59 1.19
C ILE A 12 -11.55 7.82 -0.31
N PHE A 13 -12.81 7.80 -0.73
CA PHE A 13 -13.19 8.13 -2.11
C PHE A 13 -12.91 9.61 -2.39
N CYS A 14 -12.30 9.90 -3.54
CA CYS A 14 -12.12 11.27 -4.00
C CYS A 14 -12.90 11.47 -5.31
N ASN A 15 -13.84 12.42 -5.30
CA ASN A 15 -14.62 12.81 -6.47
C ASN A 15 -13.85 13.74 -7.44
N LYS A 16 -12.85 14.45 -6.94
CA LYS A 16 -11.96 15.32 -7.72
C LYS A 16 -10.60 14.67 -7.92
N ARG A 17 -9.89 15.11 -8.96
CA ARG A 17 -8.52 14.65 -9.24
C ARG A 17 -7.60 15.05 -8.08
N ARG A 18 -6.89 14.07 -7.52
CA ARG A 18 -5.93 14.27 -6.44
C ARG A 18 -4.56 14.67 -6.97
N LYS A 19 -3.88 15.60 -6.29
CA LYS A 19 -2.48 15.96 -6.58
C LYS A 19 -1.54 15.09 -5.76
N ILE A 20 -0.84 14.19 -6.45
CA ILE A 20 0.17 13.29 -5.86
C ILE A 20 1.53 14.00 -5.92
N HIS A 21 2.23 14.05 -4.80
CA HIS A 21 3.54 14.68 -4.65
C HIS A 21 4.65 13.68 -4.34
N SER A 22 4.31 12.49 -3.83
CA SER A 22 5.29 11.50 -3.41
C SER A 22 4.81 10.07 -3.63
N ILE A 23 5.78 9.16 -3.70
CA ILE A 23 5.57 7.73 -3.57
C ILE A 23 6.20 7.32 -2.23
N VAL A 24 5.47 6.55 -1.42
CA VAL A 24 5.99 5.98 -0.19
C VAL A 24 6.11 4.48 -0.38
N ILE A 25 7.34 3.97 -0.31
CA ILE A 25 7.64 2.55 -0.45
C ILE A 25 7.65 1.94 0.96
N HIS A 26 6.93 0.83 1.08
CA HIS A 26 6.79 0.03 2.28
C HIS A 26 7.16 -1.41 1.99
N TYR A 27 7.32 -2.18 3.06
CA TYR A 27 7.37 -3.63 2.98
C TYR A 27 6.34 -4.23 3.93
N THR A 28 5.76 -5.37 3.55
CA THR A 28 4.55 -5.87 4.21
C THR A 28 4.79 -6.40 5.62
N GLY A 29 5.98 -6.94 5.91
CA GLY A 29 6.29 -7.57 7.18
C GLY A 29 5.46 -8.84 7.42
N MET A 30 5.05 -9.53 6.35
CA MET A 30 4.13 -10.67 6.38
C MET A 30 4.80 -11.93 5.84
N ARG A 31 4.39 -13.10 6.34
CA ARG A 31 4.97 -14.40 5.94
C ARG A 31 4.83 -14.73 4.45
N SER A 32 3.82 -14.18 3.77
CA SER A 32 3.53 -14.41 2.36
C SER A 32 2.77 -13.25 1.72
N LEU A 33 2.78 -13.18 0.38
CA LEU A 33 1.90 -12.30 -0.40
C LEU A 33 0.42 -12.45 -0.02
N GLN A 34 -0.04 -13.68 0.19
CA GLN A 34 -1.44 -13.96 0.53
C GLN A 34 -1.83 -13.33 1.87
N SER A 35 -0.98 -13.48 2.89
CA SER A 35 -1.19 -12.85 4.20
C SER A 35 -1.19 -11.32 4.12
N ALA A 36 -0.36 -10.73 3.24
CA ALA A 36 -0.35 -9.30 2.99
C ALA A 36 -1.66 -8.83 2.32
N VAL A 37 -2.17 -9.58 1.34
CA VAL A 37 -3.46 -9.30 0.69
C VAL A 37 -4.59 -9.33 1.73
N GLU A 38 -4.68 -10.38 2.53
CA GLU A 38 -5.70 -10.53 3.57
C GLU A 38 -5.70 -9.38 4.58
N ARG A 39 -4.50 -8.89 4.94
CA ARG A 39 -4.35 -7.71 5.80
C ARG A 39 -4.89 -6.45 5.13
N LEU A 40 -4.45 -6.16 3.91
CA LEU A 40 -4.68 -4.88 3.23
C LEU A 40 -6.10 -4.72 2.64
N ILE A 41 -6.87 -5.80 2.52
CA ILE A 41 -8.28 -5.75 2.08
C ILE A 41 -9.28 -5.96 3.23
N SER A 42 -8.81 -6.25 4.43
CA SER A 42 -9.71 -6.52 5.56
C SER A 42 -10.09 -5.23 6.28
N LYS A 43 -11.40 -5.00 6.41
CA LYS A 43 -11.97 -3.85 7.16
C LYS A 43 -11.51 -3.80 8.61
N LYS A 44 -11.18 -4.95 9.21
CA LYS A 44 -10.75 -5.05 10.61
C LYS A 44 -9.49 -4.25 10.92
N TYR A 45 -8.56 -4.19 9.96
CA TYR A 45 -7.23 -3.63 10.22
C TYR A 45 -7.09 -2.18 9.83
N GLU A 46 -8.06 -1.62 9.09
CA GLU A 46 -8.09 -0.21 8.70
C GLU A 46 -6.76 0.29 8.07
N VAL A 47 -6.13 -0.57 7.27
CA VAL A 47 -4.93 -0.26 6.49
C VAL A 47 -5.10 -0.73 5.06
N SER A 48 -4.43 -0.04 4.13
CA SER A 48 -4.37 -0.39 2.71
C SER A 48 -3.19 0.30 2.05
N SER A 49 -2.84 -0.14 0.84
CA SER A 49 -1.92 0.56 -0.05
C SER A 49 -2.58 0.76 -1.41
N HIS A 50 -1.95 1.53 -2.30
CA HIS A 50 -2.43 1.60 -3.69
C HIS A 50 -1.99 0.37 -4.45
N TYR A 51 -0.74 -0.06 -4.22
CA TYR A 51 -0.16 -1.22 -4.87
C TYR A 51 0.49 -2.18 -3.87
N LEU A 52 0.43 -3.46 -4.20
CA LEU A 52 1.18 -4.54 -3.56
C LEU A 52 1.93 -5.32 -4.65
N ILE A 53 3.25 -5.42 -4.51
CA ILE A 53 4.12 -6.09 -5.46
C ILE A 53 4.69 -7.35 -4.82
N GLY A 54 4.37 -8.51 -5.39
CA GLY A 54 4.92 -9.79 -5.00
C GLY A 54 6.32 -10.02 -5.54
N ARG A 55 7.06 -10.95 -4.93
CA ARG A 55 8.45 -11.31 -5.30
C ARG A 55 8.59 -11.82 -6.74
N THR A 56 7.54 -12.38 -7.32
CA THR A 56 7.51 -12.87 -8.71
C THR A 56 7.21 -11.76 -9.73
N GLY A 57 7.14 -10.49 -9.30
CA GLY A 57 6.74 -9.36 -10.14
C GLY A 57 5.22 -9.23 -10.32
N LYS A 58 4.41 -10.02 -9.59
CA LYS A 58 2.95 -9.89 -9.59
C LYS A 58 2.54 -8.57 -8.94
N ILE A 59 1.78 -7.74 -9.66
CA ILE A 59 1.31 -6.44 -9.17
C ILE A 59 -0.20 -6.48 -8.93
N LEU A 60 -0.60 -6.15 -7.70
CA LEU A 60 -1.99 -5.96 -7.30
C LEU A 60 -2.25 -4.47 -7.04
N GLN A 61 -3.29 -3.90 -7.65
CA GLN A 61 -3.77 -2.57 -7.29
C GLN A 61 -4.96 -2.73 -6.34
N LEU A 62 -4.84 -2.19 -5.13
CA LEU A 62 -5.83 -2.35 -4.06
C LEU A 62 -6.74 -1.13 -3.92
N VAL A 63 -6.19 0.06 -4.18
CA VAL A 63 -6.91 1.33 -4.16
C VAL A 63 -6.55 2.10 -5.44
N LYS A 64 -7.56 2.64 -6.13
CA LYS A 64 -7.34 3.48 -7.32
C LYS A 64 -6.53 4.72 -6.95
N ASP A 65 -5.65 5.16 -7.83
CA ASP A 65 -4.71 6.27 -7.60
C ASP A 65 -5.38 7.57 -7.15
N ASN A 66 -6.60 7.83 -7.66
CA ASN A 66 -7.35 9.03 -7.28
C ASN A 66 -7.85 8.99 -5.83
N ASN A 67 -8.15 7.80 -5.31
CA ASN A 67 -8.59 7.62 -3.93
C ASN A 67 -7.40 7.68 -2.97
N ILE A 68 -7.69 7.80 -1.68
CA ILE A 68 -6.67 7.87 -0.63
C ILE A 68 -6.62 6.53 0.10
N ALA A 69 -5.55 5.76 -0.13
CA ALA A 69 -5.23 4.58 0.67
C ALA A 69 -4.73 4.96 2.08
N TRP A 70 -4.82 4.03 3.02
CA TRP A 70 -4.44 4.23 4.43
C TRP A 70 -3.14 3.49 4.74
N HIS A 71 -2.00 4.08 4.37
CA HIS A 71 -0.68 3.43 4.44
C HIS A 71 0.36 4.16 5.31
N ALA A 72 0.26 5.48 5.45
CA ALA A 72 1.30 6.31 6.04
C ALA A 72 1.06 6.68 7.51
N GLY A 73 -0.14 6.46 8.05
CA GLY A 73 -0.51 6.86 9.41
C GLY A 73 -0.19 8.33 9.72
N ILE A 74 0.20 8.60 10.97
CA ILE A 74 0.73 9.91 11.39
C ILE A 74 2.10 10.09 10.73
N SER A 75 2.19 11.04 9.81
CA SER A 75 3.34 11.21 8.93
C SER A 75 3.57 12.67 8.55
N ASN A 76 4.84 13.03 8.32
CA ASN A 76 5.26 14.36 7.88
C ASN A 76 6.50 14.26 6.97
N TRP A 77 6.49 14.95 5.83
CA TRP A 77 7.65 15.07 4.93
C TRP A 77 7.67 16.47 4.32
N PHE A 78 8.72 17.24 4.62
CA PHE A 78 8.78 18.68 4.35
C PHE A 78 7.50 19.40 4.83
N ASN A 79 6.76 20.02 3.91
CA ASN A 79 5.54 20.78 4.17
C ASN A 79 4.28 19.91 4.08
N PHE A 80 4.41 18.60 3.86
CA PHE A 80 3.28 17.68 3.71
C PHE A 80 3.06 16.87 4.99
N LYS A 81 2.00 17.22 5.73
CA LYS A 81 1.47 16.42 6.85
C LYS A 81 0.42 15.43 6.34
N ASN A 82 0.31 14.27 6.98
CA ASN A 82 -0.62 13.19 6.62
C ASN A 82 -0.44 12.77 5.15
N LEU A 83 0.63 12.01 4.90
CA LEU A 83 1.08 11.70 3.55
C LEU A 83 0.04 10.91 2.74
N ASN A 84 -0.85 10.14 3.37
CA ASN A 84 -1.95 9.44 2.69
C ASN A 84 -2.66 10.32 1.64
N LYS A 85 -2.94 11.59 1.99
CA LYS A 85 -3.65 12.52 1.12
C LYS A 85 -2.88 12.89 -0.14
N THR A 86 -1.56 12.88 -0.11
CA THR A 86 -0.72 13.41 -1.18
C THR A 86 0.28 12.39 -1.74
N SER A 87 0.18 11.13 -1.34
CA SER A 87 1.07 10.07 -1.83
C SER A 87 0.36 8.89 -2.46
N ILE A 88 1.17 8.09 -3.17
CA ILE A 88 0.87 6.71 -3.54
C ILE A 88 1.71 5.78 -2.65
N GLY A 89 1.05 4.96 -1.86
CA GLY A 89 1.67 3.87 -1.10
C GLY A 89 1.87 2.61 -1.94
N ILE A 90 3.11 2.12 -1.99
CA ILE A 90 3.48 0.86 -2.64
C ILE A 90 4.06 -0.09 -1.58
N GLU A 91 3.47 -1.27 -1.46
CA GLU A 91 3.92 -2.33 -0.56
C GLU A 91 4.71 -3.39 -1.33
N LEU A 92 5.88 -3.76 -0.83
CA LEU A 92 6.69 -4.85 -1.37
C LEU A 92 6.51 -6.10 -0.49
N GLU A 93 6.27 -7.26 -1.11
CA GLU A 93 6.26 -8.52 -0.40
C GLU A 93 7.63 -8.76 0.24
N ASN A 94 7.66 -8.66 1.56
CA ASN A 94 8.84 -8.96 2.35
C ASN A 94 8.40 -9.44 3.73
N LYS A 95 9.05 -10.47 4.25
CA LYS A 95 8.73 -10.97 5.59
C LYS A 95 9.18 -9.99 6.69
N GLY A 96 10.11 -9.11 6.41
CA GLY A 96 10.66 -8.19 7.39
C GLY A 96 11.50 -8.91 8.45
N HIS A 97 11.95 -8.13 9.43
CA HIS A 97 12.94 -8.55 10.43
C HIS A 97 12.50 -9.72 11.31
N GLN A 98 11.19 -9.81 11.62
CA GLN A 98 10.66 -10.79 12.58
C GLN A 98 10.65 -12.24 12.07
N TYR A 99 10.79 -12.47 10.76
CA TYR A 99 10.77 -13.81 10.18
C TYR A 99 12.05 -14.14 9.39
N GLY A 100 13.14 -13.45 9.73
CA GLY A 100 14.45 -13.63 9.11
C GLY A 100 14.60 -12.93 7.76
N TYR A 101 15.85 -12.56 7.46
CA TYR A 101 16.21 -11.98 6.17
C TYR A 101 16.16 -13.02 5.05
N GLN A 102 15.90 -12.56 3.84
CA GLN A 102 15.91 -13.40 2.64
C GLN A 102 17.11 -13.02 1.77
N ASN A 103 17.62 -14.00 1.04
CA ASN A 103 18.62 -13.75 0.01
C ASN A 103 18.03 -12.89 -1.12
N PHE A 104 18.89 -12.03 -1.69
CA PHE A 104 18.57 -11.11 -2.77
C PHE A 104 18.56 -11.81 -4.13
#